data_AF-A0A955YSI7-F1
#
_entry.id   AF-A0A955YSI7-F1
#
_cell.length_a   1.000
_cell.length_b   1.000
_cell.length_c   1.000
_cell.angle_alpha   90.00
_cell.angle_beta   90.00
_cell.angle_gamma   90.00
#
_symmetry.space_group_name_H-M   'P 1'
#
loop_
_entity.id
_entity.type
_entity.pdbx_description
1 polymer ?
#
loop_
_entity_poly.entity_id
_entity_poly.type
_entity_poly.pdbx_seq_one_letter_code
_entity_poly.pdbx_strand_id
1 'polypeptide(L)'
;MIPPWIDLGLLAFPALLLACQGEGLEGGRFRPGDLDGAIPAPPTDGGSGSTSDDAAKDGSTDGSQSTDGEAPPACFPWSGTPAINDTIATHDCVSVMPGTYPVTRPIRVLSGKTLRGHSTDRTQATFVAAPGFTGSQLLTDDLTRRKTATIRNLTFDAAGRTNGVGARFMTFIDVVVKNATCWGVAVAGPSFRMDKSDIHHNGADPGCPAKPGGGIYIVNQNANGPGRYAPVITNSQIHDNTGPGFDIAGVWDGVLRQAFRKDSPTGPSAGAAPTAPIRRPS
;
A
#
# COMPACT_ATOMS: atom_id res chain seq x y z
N MET A 1 -22.84 -45.67 26.47
CA MET A 1 -22.79 -45.67 24.99
C MET A 1 -22.52 -44.25 24.55
N ILE A 2 -21.28 -43.97 24.13
CA ILE A 2 -20.79 -42.66 23.70
C ILE A 2 -20.17 -42.90 22.32
N PRO A 3 -20.56 -42.17 21.25
CA PRO A 3 -19.99 -42.43 19.94
C PRO A 3 -18.58 -41.81 19.80
N PRO A 4 -17.65 -42.50 19.12
CA PRO A 4 -16.28 -42.05 18.92
C PRO A 4 -16.11 -41.42 17.55
N TRP A 5 -15.79 -40.13 17.47
CA TRP A 5 -15.15 -39.54 16.30
C TRP A 5 -14.09 -38.54 16.76
N ILE A 6 -12.87 -39.05 16.78
CA ILE A 6 -11.63 -38.30 16.77
C ILE A 6 -11.44 -37.85 15.32
N ASP A 7 -11.51 -36.55 15.06
CA ASP A 7 -11.06 -35.99 13.79
C ASP A 7 -9.69 -35.32 14.02
N LEU A 8 -8.67 -36.15 13.80
CA LEU A 8 -7.25 -35.80 13.73
C LEU A 8 -7.00 -35.19 12.36
N GLY A 9 -7.16 -33.87 12.24
CA GLY A 9 -6.98 -33.16 10.98
C GLY A 9 -6.51 -31.71 11.13
N LEU A 10 -5.83 -31.37 12.22
CA LEU A 10 -5.20 -30.06 12.41
C LEU A 10 -3.79 -30.07 11.82
N LEU A 11 -3.69 -30.01 10.49
CA LEU A 11 -2.43 -29.68 9.83
C LEU A 11 -2.11 -28.21 10.12
N ALA A 12 -1.18 -28.02 11.04
CA ALA A 12 -0.59 -26.74 11.39
C ALA A 12 0.14 -26.12 10.18
N PHE A 13 -0.39 -25.02 9.67
CA PHE A 13 0.32 -23.96 8.95
C PHE A 13 -0.45 -22.63 9.14
N PRO A 14 0.20 -21.45 9.16
CA PRO A 14 1.60 -21.21 8.81
C PRO A 14 2.40 -20.33 9.79
N ALA A 15 3.69 -20.65 9.91
CA ALA A 15 4.76 -19.77 10.42
C ALA A 15 5.07 -18.56 9.52
N LEU A 16 4.13 -18.13 8.66
CA LEU A 16 4.30 -17.02 7.72
C LEU A 16 3.64 -15.71 8.19
N LEU A 17 2.94 -15.75 9.34
CA LEU A 17 2.36 -14.55 9.97
C LEU A 17 3.35 -13.81 10.89
N LEU A 18 4.47 -14.44 11.28
CA LEU A 18 5.39 -13.90 12.29
C LEU A 18 6.27 -12.75 11.77
N ALA A 19 6.55 -12.66 10.47
CA ALA A 19 7.48 -11.64 9.95
C ALA A 19 6.90 -10.21 9.90
N CYS A 20 5.59 -10.03 10.08
CA CYS A 20 4.97 -8.72 10.31
C CYS A 20 4.70 -8.42 11.80
N GLN A 21 5.03 -9.35 12.71
CA GLN A 21 4.81 -9.23 14.16
C GLN A 21 6.10 -9.01 14.98
N GLY A 22 7.27 -8.86 14.35
CA GLY A 22 8.48 -8.41 15.04
C GLY A 22 9.12 -9.47 15.93
N GLU A 23 9.76 -10.47 15.32
CA GLU A 23 10.88 -11.16 15.97
C GLU A 23 12.17 -10.88 15.19
N GLY A 24 13.19 -10.46 15.93
CA GLY A 24 14.41 -9.84 15.42
C GLY A 24 15.29 -10.79 14.60
N LEU A 25 15.77 -10.30 13.46
CA LEU A 25 16.98 -10.79 12.84
C LEU A 25 18.15 -9.96 13.37
N GLU A 26 18.93 -10.54 14.29
CA GLU A 26 20.19 -9.98 14.73
C GLU A 26 21.20 -9.92 13.57
N GLY A 27 21.60 -8.70 13.21
CA GLY A 27 23.01 -8.32 13.17
C GLY A 27 23.97 -8.99 12.17
N GLY A 28 23.72 -8.83 10.87
CA GLY A 28 24.81 -8.90 9.87
C GLY A 28 25.45 -7.53 9.66
N ARG A 29 26.57 -7.23 10.36
CA ARG A 29 27.36 -6.01 10.13
C ARG A 29 27.96 -6.02 8.72
N PHE A 30 27.45 -5.20 7.81
CA PHE A 30 28.18 -4.83 6.59
C PHE A 30 29.29 -3.83 6.95
N ARG A 31 30.53 -4.14 6.56
CA ARG A 31 31.67 -3.23 6.68
C ARG A 31 31.61 -2.20 5.54
N PRO A 32 31.88 -0.90 5.79
CA PRO A 32 32.08 0.07 4.73
C PRO A 32 33.42 -0.24 4.03
N GLY A 33 33.40 -0.67 2.78
CA GLY A 33 34.62 -0.96 2.02
C GLY A 33 34.46 -1.69 0.68
N ASP A 34 33.35 -2.40 0.43
CA ASP A 34 33.21 -3.26 -0.76
C ASP A 34 32.37 -2.64 -1.90
N LEU A 35 32.67 -1.40 -2.31
CA LEU A 35 32.09 -0.78 -3.50
C LEU A 35 33.15 -0.07 -4.36
N ASP A 36 34.20 -0.78 -4.76
CA ASP A 36 35.09 -0.39 -5.87
C ASP A 36 34.84 -1.30 -7.10
N GLY A 37 33.57 -1.48 -7.46
CA GLY A 37 33.14 -2.12 -8.70
C GLY A 37 32.68 -1.07 -9.71
N ALA A 38 33.52 -0.75 -10.68
CA ALA A 38 33.22 0.20 -11.75
C ALA A 38 31.89 -0.12 -12.46
N ILE A 39 30.99 0.85 -12.47
CA ILE A 39 29.77 0.83 -13.29
C ILE A 39 30.19 1.07 -14.75
N PRO A 40 29.94 0.14 -15.70
CA PRO A 40 30.20 0.40 -17.10
C PRO A 40 29.26 1.51 -17.61
N ALA A 41 29.84 2.49 -18.30
CA ALA A 41 29.11 3.56 -18.95
C ALA A 41 28.16 3.00 -20.03
N PRO A 42 26.98 3.63 -20.23
CA PRO A 42 26.09 3.26 -21.33
C PRO A 42 26.76 3.55 -22.69
N PRO A 43 26.48 2.75 -23.73
CA PRO A 43 27.01 3.00 -25.07
C PRO A 43 26.48 4.32 -25.61
N THR A 44 27.39 5.16 -26.08
CA THR A 44 27.09 6.36 -26.86
C THR A 44 26.84 5.97 -28.31
N ASP A 45 25.57 5.96 -28.71
CA ASP A 45 25.20 5.85 -30.12
C ASP A 45 25.27 7.24 -30.78
N GLY A 46 26.31 7.40 -31.59
CA GLY A 46 26.39 8.45 -32.61
C GLY A 46 25.99 7.88 -33.97
N GLY A 47 25.01 8.49 -34.63
CA GLY A 47 24.57 8.09 -35.95
C GLY A 47 23.65 9.11 -36.60
N SER A 48 24.25 10.07 -37.29
CA SER A 48 23.60 11.11 -38.09
C SER A 48 23.14 10.58 -39.46
N GLY A 49 21.95 11.00 -39.89
CA GLY A 49 21.63 11.31 -41.29
C GLY A 49 20.80 10.28 -42.06
N SER A 50 19.57 10.63 -42.44
CA SER A 50 19.26 11.13 -43.78
C SER A 50 17.75 11.36 -43.93
N THR A 51 17.42 12.40 -44.68
CA THR A 51 16.09 12.77 -45.16
C THR A 51 15.73 11.94 -46.39
N SER A 52 14.52 11.39 -46.43
CA SER A 52 13.82 11.11 -47.68
C SER A 52 12.32 11.06 -47.41
N ASP A 53 11.61 12.01 -48.02
CA ASP A 53 10.19 11.98 -48.29
C ASP A 53 9.83 10.71 -49.06
N ASP A 54 8.77 10.01 -48.65
CA ASP A 54 7.93 9.27 -49.60
C ASP A 54 6.52 9.11 -49.05
N ALA A 55 5.58 9.63 -49.83
CA ALA A 55 4.16 9.50 -49.65
C ALA A 55 3.71 8.10 -50.09
N ALA A 56 3.08 7.35 -49.19
CA ALA A 56 2.21 6.25 -49.57
C ALA A 56 1.05 6.13 -48.57
N LYS A 57 -0.15 6.38 -49.09
CA LYS A 57 -1.42 5.94 -48.52
C LYS A 57 -1.36 4.42 -48.36
N ASP A 58 -1.77 3.92 -47.21
CA ASP A 58 -2.61 2.73 -47.14
C ASP A 58 -3.44 2.76 -45.86
N GLY A 59 -4.74 2.55 -46.05
CA GLY A 59 -5.75 2.62 -45.00
C GLY A 59 -5.57 1.48 -44.01
N SER A 60 -5.14 1.83 -42.79
CA SER A 60 -5.31 0.96 -41.64
C SER A 60 -6.73 1.14 -41.10
N THR A 61 -7.58 0.19 -41.39
CA THR A 61 -8.88 0.01 -40.73
C THR A 61 -8.59 -0.31 -39.27
N ASP A 62 -8.60 0.71 -38.42
CA ASP A 62 -8.56 0.57 -36.96
C ASP A 62 -9.76 -0.26 -36.51
N GLY A 63 -9.54 -1.56 -36.41
CA GLY A 63 -10.38 -2.47 -35.66
C GLY A 63 -10.24 -2.16 -34.17
N SER A 64 -10.78 -1.01 -33.75
CA SER A 64 -11.24 -0.81 -32.38
C SER A 64 -12.33 -1.83 -32.13
N GLN A 65 -11.92 -3.06 -31.79
CA GLN A 65 -12.76 -3.96 -31.04
C GLN A 65 -13.04 -3.24 -29.72
N SER A 66 -14.18 -2.54 -29.68
CA SER A 66 -14.83 -2.21 -28.44
C SER A 66 -14.93 -3.54 -27.68
N THR A 67 -14.10 -3.71 -26.66
CA THR A 67 -14.36 -4.71 -25.65
C THR A 67 -15.69 -4.27 -25.04
N ASP A 68 -16.77 -4.85 -25.57
CA ASP A 68 -18.13 -4.56 -25.16
C ASP A 68 -18.16 -4.56 -23.64
N GLY A 69 -18.45 -3.38 -23.09
CA GLY A 69 -18.33 -3.05 -21.69
C GLY A 69 -19.30 -3.86 -20.87
N GLU A 70 -18.92 -5.09 -20.52
CA GLU A 70 -19.59 -5.86 -19.50
C GLU A 70 -19.59 -5.00 -18.24
N ALA A 71 -20.79 -4.53 -17.88
CA ALA A 71 -20.98 -3.70 -16.72
C ALA A 71 -20.37 -4.45 -15.52
N PRO A 72 -19.47 -3.82 -14.74
CA PRO A 72 -18.81 -4.51 -13.66
C PRO A 72 -19.87 -5.13 -12.73
N PRO A 73 -19.70 -6.39 -12.31
CA PRO A 73 -20.71 -7.11 -11.57
C PRO A 73 -21.17 -6.31 -10.36
N ALA A 74 -22.47 -6.31 -10.11
CA ALA A 74 -23.06 -5.63 -8.97
C ALA A 74 -22.44 -6.18 -7.67
N CYS A 75 -21.97 -5.28 -6.81
CA CYS A 75 -21.33 -5.66 -5.55
C CYS A 75 -22.38 -5.84 -4.44
N PHE A 76 -22.16 -6.81 -3.57
CA PHE A 76 -23.02 -7.05 -2.41
C PHE A 76 -22.91 -5.87 -1.43
N PRO A 77 -24.01 -5.16 -1.12
CA PRO A 77 -23.98 -4.07 -0.15
C PRO A 77 -23.81 -4.62 1.28
N TRP A 78 -22.86 -4.07 2.03
CA TRP A 78 -22.53 -4.51 3.38
C TRP A 78 -22.51 -3.33 4.37
N SER A 79 -23.16 -3.50 5.52
CA SER A 79 -23.34 -2.44 6.53
C SER A 79 -23.06 -2.93 7.96
N GLY A 80 -22.07 -3.80 8.16
CA GLY A 80 -21.63 -4.25 9.49
C GLY A 80 -22.10 -5.64 9.92
N THR A 81 -23.10 -6.23 9.28
CA THR A 81 -23.60 -7.58 9.63
C THR A 81 -24.03 -8.34 8.36
N PRO A 82 -23.58 -9.60 8.16
CA PRO A 82 -22.68 -10.39 9.01
C PRO A 82 -21.26 -9.82 9.05
N ALA A 83 -20.32 -10.46 9.76
CA ALA A 83 -18.95 -9.95 9.85
C ALA A 83 -18.29 -9.86 8.47
N ILE A 84 -17.49 -8.81 8.24
CA ILE A 84 -16.95 -8.47 6.92
C ILE A 84 -16.20 -9.63 6.25
N ASN A 85 -15.42 -10.40 7.01
CA ASN A 85 -14.67 -11.54 6.48
C ASN A 85 -15.59 -12.66 5.96
N ASP A 86 -16.74 -12.86 6.60
CA ASP A 86 -17.71 -13.89 6.19
C ASP A 86 -18.42 -13.45 4.91
N THR A 87 -18.69 -12.15 4.77
CA THR A 87 -19.21 -11.55 3.54
C THR A 87 -18.21 -11.64 2.39
N ILE A 88 -16.94 -11.32 2.62
CA ILE A 88 -15.88 -11.43 1.60
C ILE A 88 -15.68 -12.88 1.17
N ALA A 89 -15.78 -13.84 2.09
CA ALA A 89 -15.66 -15.26 1.75
C ALA A 89 -16.73 -15.72 0.75
N THR A 90 -17.94 -15.17 0.84
CA THR A 90 -19.13 -15.60 0.09
C THR A 90 -19.40 -14.79 -1.18
N HIS A 91 -18.83 -13.59 -1.32
CA HIS A 91 -19.09 -12.69 -2.46
C HIS A 91 -17.78 -12.27 -3.15
N ASP A 92 -17.79 -12.14 -4.47
CA ASP A 92 -16.61 -11.71 -5.22
C ASP A 92 -16.39 -10.20 -5.19
N CYS A 93 -17.46 -9.43 -5.00
CA CYS A 93 -17.39 -8.00 -4.75
C CYS A 93 -18.28 -7.60 -3.57
N VAL A 94 -17.70 -6.86 -2.62
CA VAL A 94 -18.39 -6.30 -1.45
C VAL A 94 -18.32 -4.77 -1.48
N SER A 95 -19.47 -4.13 -1.31
CA SER A 95 -19.66 -2.68 -1.27
C SER A 95 -19.99 -2.22 0.14
N VAL A 96 -19.05 -1.61 0.83
CA VAL A 96 -19.19 -1.11 2.20
C VAL A 96 -20.03 0.16 2.21
N MET A 97 -21.17 0.11 2.86
CA MET A 97 -22.06 1.26 3.04
C MET A 97 -21.40 2.34 3.90
N PRO A 98 -21.80 3.61 3.77
CA PRO A 98 -21.29 4.68 4.64
C PRO A 98 -21.42 4.33 6.13
N GLY A 99 -20.36 4.55 6.89
CA GLY A 99 -20.27 4.23 8.31
C GLY A 99 -18.84 4.11 8.82
N THR A 100 -18.72 3.97 10.14
CA THR A 100 -17.47 3.68 10.83
C THR A 100 -17.58 2.30 11.48
N TYR A 101 -16.72 1.39 11.08
CA TYR A 101 -16.80 -0.02 11.45
C TYR A 101 -15.60 -0.41 12.32
N PRO A 102 -15.82 -0.76 13.59
CA PRO A 102 -14.74 -1.22 14.44
C PRO A 102 -14.25 -2.60 13.96
N VAL A 103 -12.93 -2.76 13.91
CA VAL A 103 -12.26 -3.99 13.45
C VAL A 103 -11.48 -4.59 14.61
N THR A 104 -11.83 -5.81 15.00
CA THR A 104 -11.19 -6.55 16.10
C THR A 104 -10.23 -7.64 15.63
N ARG A 105 -10.18 -7.91 14.33
CA ARG A 105 -9.33 -8.91 13.68
C ARG A 105 -8.98 -8.46 12.26
N PRO A 106 -7.90 -8.96 11.64
CA PRO A 106 -7.53 -8.55 10.28
C PRO A 106 -8.67 -8.80 9.29
N ILE A 107 -8.93 -7.82 8.43
CA ILE A 107 -9.78 -7.99 7.25
C ILE A 107 -8.97 -8.78 6.22
N ARG A 108 -9.51 -9.92 5.79
CA ARG A 108 -8.85 -10.84 4.86
C ARG A 108 -9.54 -10.78 3.52
N VAL A 109 -8.86 -10.22 2.54
CA VAL A 109 -9.38 -10.15 1.17
C VAL A 109 -8.69 -11.22 0.34
N LEU A 110 -9.47 -12.21 -0.11
CA LEU A 110 -8.95 -13.30 -0.92
C LEU A 110 -8.50 -12.77 -2.29
N SER A 111 -7.42 -13.36 -2.82
CA SER A 111 -6.93 -13.10 -4.17
C SER A 111 -8.05 -13.10 -5.22
N GLY A 112 -8.17 -12.01 -5.97
CA GLY A 112 -9.18 -11.84 -7.04
C GLY A 112 -10.52 -11.26 -6.59
N LYS A 113 -10.73 -11.03 -5.29
CA LYS A 113 -11.94 -10.37 -4.78
C LYS A 113 -11.79 -8.86 -4.70
N THR A 114 -12.93 -8.17 -4.65
CA THR A 114 -13.02 -6.71 -4.52
C THR A 114 -13.72 -6.31 -3.23
N LEU A 115 -13.09 -5.38 -2.49
CA LEU A 115 -13.71 -4.68 -1.36
C LEU A 115 -13.69 -3.18 -1.67
N ARG A 116 -14.87 -2.55 -1.76
CA ARG A 116 -14.98 -1.13 -2.11
C ARG A 116 -15.91 -0.37 -1.21
N GLY A 117 -15.70 0.94 -1.05
CA GLY A 117 -16.73 1.84 -0.54
C GLY A 117 -17.92 1.91 -1.50
N HIS A 118 -19.12 2.03 -0.96
CA HIS A 118 -20.33 2.25 -1.76
C HIS A 118 -20.30 3.62 -2.44
N SER A 119 -19.73 4.62 -1.75
CA SER A 119 -19.49 5.95 -2.29
C SER A 119 -18.14 6.03 -3.02
N THR A 120 -18.02 7.00 -3.93
CA THR A 120 -16.71 7.41 -4.46
C THR A 120 -15.92 8.24 -3.46
N ASP A 121 -16.58 8.78 -2.44
CA ASP A 121 -15.93 9.47 -1.33
C ASP A 121 -15.38 8.45 -0.31
N ARG A 122 -14.05 8.32 -0.29
CA ARG A 122 -13.31 7.40 0.59
C ARG A 122 -13.47 7.69 2.09
N THR A 123 -13.96 8.86 2.48
CA THR A 123 -14.17 9.23 3.89
C THR A 123 -15.46 8.64 4.46
N GLN A 124 -16.39 8.23 3.60
CA GLN A 124 -17.71 7.79 4.03
C GLN A 124 -17.70 6.38 4.63
N ALA A 125 -16.75 5.51 4.25
CA ALA A 125 -16.63 4.15 4.77
C ALA A 125 -15.26 3.95 5.41
N THR A 126 -15.24 3.91 6.75
CA THR A 126 -14.00 3.84 7.53
C THR A 126 -13.96 2.58 8.38
N PHE A 127 -12.90 1.80 8.25
CA PHE A 127 -12.55 0.73 9.18
C PHE A 127 -11.62 1.28 10.26
N VAL A 128 -11.98 1.15 11.54
CA VAL A 128 -11.17 1.65 12.66
C VAL A 128 -10.70 0.48 13.52
N ALA A 129 -9.41 0.40 13.83
CA ALA A 129 -8.89 -0.61 14.74
C ALA A 129 -9.51 -0.46 16.15
N ALA A 130 -10.15 -1.54 16.63
CA ALA A 130 -10.74 -1.57 17.95
C ALA A 130 -9.66 -1.72 19.05
N PRO A 131 -9.94 -1.29 20.30
CA PRO A 131 -9.05 -1.55 21.43
C PRO A 131 -8.70 -3.04 21.58
N GLY A 132 -7.43 -3.33 21.85
CA GLY A 132 -6.92 -4.70 22.00
C GLY A 132 -6.58 -5.42 20.69
N PHE A 133 -6.92 -4.87 19.52
CA PHE A 133 -6.48 -5.43 18.25
C PHE A 133 -5.05 -4.99 17.92
N THR A 134 -4.19 -5.97 17.61
CA THR A 134 -2.79 -5.79 17.20
C THR A 134 -2.53 -6.54 15.89
N GLY A 135 -1.48 -6.16 15.15
CA GLY A 135 -1.14 -6.75 13.85
C GLY A 135 -1.50 -5.83 12.68
N SER A 136 -1.72 -6.38 11.48
CA SER A 136 -2.15 -5.58 10.31
C SER A 136 -3.67 -5.57 10.19
N GLN A 137 -4.25 -4.40 9.93
CA GLN A 137 -5.70 -4.23 9.82
C GLN A 137 -6.28 -4.91 8.57
N LEU A 138 -5.55 -4.92 7.47
CA LEU A 138 -5.92 -5.55 6.21
C LEU A 138 -4.78 -6.45 5.70
N LEU A 139 -5.15 -7.62 5.19
CA LEU A 139 -4.24 -8.59 4.59
C LEU A 139 -4.84 -9.17 3.31
N THR A 140 -4.00 -9.46 2.32
CA THR A 140 -4.38 -10.38 1.24
C THR A 140 -4.30 -11.82 1.75
N ASP A 141 -5.32 -12.61 1.48
CA ASP A 141 -5.37 -14.03 1.82
C ASP A 141 -5.39 -14.92 0.57
N ASP A 142 -5.03 -16.20 0.73
CA ASP A 142 -4.81 -17.17 -0.35
C ASP A 142 -3.82 -16.70 -1.43
N LEU A 143 -2.53 -16.81 -1.10
CA LEU A 143 -1.42 -16.42 -1.99
C LEU A 143 -1.16 -17.42 -3.13
N THR A 144 -1.86 -18.56 -3.16
CA THR A 144 -1.62 -19.63 -4.13
C THR A 144 -2.20 -19.28 -5.51
N ARG A 145 -3.31 -18.54 -5.55
CA ARG A 145 -4.04 -18.21 -6.78
C ARG A 145 -3.40 -17.11 -7.62
N ARG A 146 -2.44 -16.35 -7.07
CA ARG A 146 -1.74 -15.23 -7.73
C ARG A 146 -2.66 -14.21 -8.44
N LYS A 147 -3.92 -14.09 -7.99
CA LYS A 147 -4.86 -13.08 -8.47
C LYS A 147 -4.77 -11.85 -7.58
N THR A 148 -4.98 -10.67 -8.16
CA THR A 148 -4.89 -9.42 -7.43
C THR A 148 -6.21 -9.12 -6.71
N ALA A 149 -6.18 -8.93 -5.39
CA ALA A 149 -7.29 -8.36 -4.63
C ALA A 149 -7.39 -6.85 -4.91
N THR A 150 -8.61 -6.32 -5.02
CA THR A 150 -8.82 -4.88 -5.31
C THR A 150 -9.52 -4.19 -4.15
N ILE A 151 -8.93 -3.11 -3.66
CA ILE A 151 -9.46 -2.28 -2.57
C ILE A 151 -9.65 -0.87 -3.07
N ARG A 152 -10.84 -0.29 -2.84
CA ARG A 152 -11.20 0.99 -3.47
C ARG A 152 -12.10 1.89 -2.63
N ASN A 153 -11.86 3.20 -2.62
CA ASN A 153 -12.70 4.22 -1.98
C ASN A 153 -13.00 3.91 -0.50
N LEU A 154 -11.96 3.60 0.28
CA LEU A 154 -12.09 3.20 1.69
C LEU A 154 -11.04 3.88 2.55
N THR A 155 -11.36 4.07 3.82
CA THR A 155 -10.40 4.51 4.84
C THR A 155 -10.09 3.38 5.82
N PHE A 156 -8.80 3.14 6.07
CA PHE A 156 -8.28 2.29 7.13
C PHE A 156 -7.59 3.16 8.16
N ASP A 157 -8.21 3.29 9.33
CA ASP A 157 -7.67 4.00 10.48
C ASP A 157 -7.19 2.98 11.51
N ALA A 158 -5.87 2.86 11.63
CA ALA A 158 -5.26 1.96 12.58
C ALA A 158 -5.29 2.50 14.04
N ALA A 159 -5.75 3.74 14.25
CA ALA A 159 -5.98 4.36 15.56
C ALA A 159 -4.81 4.29 16.55
N GLY A 160 -3.57 4.20 16.05
CA GLY A 160 -2.36 3.98 16.84
C GLY A 160 -2.28 2.61 17.52
N ARG A 161 -3.02 1.61 17.02
CA ARG A 161 -3.15 0.27 17.64
C ARG A 161 -2.59 -0.84 16.78
N THR A 162 -2.73 -0.72 15.47
CA THR A 162 -2.31 -1.73 14.50
C THR A 162 -1.30 -1.17 13.52
N ASN A 163 -0.61 -2.04 12.81
CA ASN A 163 -0.06 -1.71 11.50
C ASN A 163 -1.24 -1.47 10.54
N GLY A 164 -1.02 -0.71 9.46
CA GLY A 164 -2.06 -0.45 8.48
C GLY A 164 -2.35 -1.71 7.66
N VAL A 165 -1.68 -1.86 6.52
CA VAL A 165 -1.98 -2.90 5.53
C VAL A 165 -0.77 -3.78 5.28
N GLY A 166 -0.96 -5.10 5.26
CA GLY A 166 0.00 -6.05 4.69
C GLY A 166 -0.41 -6.43 3.26
N ALA A 167 0.32 -5.93 2.27
CA ALA A 167 -0.03 -6.01 0.86
C ALA A 167 0.85 -7.01 0.10
N ARG A 168 0.17 -7.91 -0.63
CA ARG A 168 0.74 -8.82 -1.63
C ARG A 168 -0.35 -9.16 -2.64
N PHE A 169 -0.09 -9.13 -3.94
CA PHE A 169 -1.12 -9.26 -4.97
C PHE A 169 -2.34 -8.36 -4.69
N MET A 170 -2.12 -7.05 -4.54
CA MET A 170 -3.15 -6.12 -4.09
C MET A 170 -3.11 -4.81 -4.89
N THR A 171 -4.27 -4.33 -5.30
CA THR A 171 -4.45 -3.04 -5.97
C THR A 171 -5.26 -2.11 -5.07
N PHE A 172 -4.71 -0.94 -4.79
CA PHE A 172 -5.36 0.17 -4.10
C PHE A 172 -5.75 1.26 -5.07
N ILE A 173 -7.00 1.71 -5.01
CA ILE A 173 -7.50 2.82 -5.81
C ILE A 173 -8.25 3.77 -4.88
N ASP A 174 -7.73 4.96 -4.66
CA ASP A 174 -8.35 5.98 -3.81
C ASP A 174 -8.64 5.47 -2.38
N VAL A 175 -7.59 4.93 -1.75
CA VAL A 175 -7.64 4.37 -0.39
C VAL A 175 -6.87 5.28 0.56
N VAL A 176 -7.42 5.51 1.76
CA VAL A 176 -6.71 6.20 2.85
C VAL A 176 -6.19 5.16 3.84
N VAL A 177 -4.93 5.27 4.24
CA VAL A 177 -4.38 4.51 5.37
C VAL A 177 -3.67 5.46 6.33
N LYS A 178 -4.13 5.46 7.59
CA LYS A 178 -3.63 6.40 8.59
C LYS A 178 -3.50 5.83 9.98
N ASN A 179 -2.72 6.54 10.80
CA ASN A 179 -2.55 6.29 12.23
C ASN A 179 -2.01 4.88 12.54
N ALA A 180 -1.22 4.29 11.64
CA ALA A 180 -0.61 3.00 11.92
C ALA A 180 0.57 3.12 12.88
N THR A 181 0.75 2.10 13.73
CA THR A 181 1.84 2.04 14.72
C THR A 181 3.20 2.04 14.05
N CYS A 182 3.42 1.17 13.05
CA CYS A 182 4.70 1.09 12.34
C CYS A 182 4.66 1.55 10.90
N TRP A 183 3.80 0.96 10.07
CA TRP A 183 3.72 1.32 8.66
C TRP A 183 2.28 1.47 8.22
N GLY A 184 2.03 2.42 7.33
CA GLY A 184 0.76 2.53 6.63
C GLY A 184 0.56 1.30 5.72
N VAL A 185 1.52 1.02 4.85
CA VAL A 185 1.47 -0.15 3.95
C VAL A 185 2.80 -0.90 3.98
N ALA A 186 2.77 -2.18 4.34
CA ALA A 186 3.89 -3.10 4.12
C ALA A 186 3.67 -3.90 2.83
N VAL A 187 4.55 -3.71 1.84
CA VAL A 187 4.57 -4.47 0.59
C VAL A 187 5.54 -5.63 0.76
N ALA A 188 4.99 -6.82 0.95
CA ALA A 188 5.73 -8.05 1.28
C ALA A 188 5.71 -9.09 0.15
N GLY A 189 5.42 -8.65 -1.08
CA GLY A 189 5.39 -9.55 -2.22
C GLY A 189 5.04 -8.88 -3.54
N PRO A 190 4.89 -9.68 -4.61
CA PRO A 190 4.71 -9.16 -5.96
C PRO A 190 3.32 -8.53 -6.17
N SER A 191 3.21 -7.82 -7.29
CA SER A 191 1.95 -7.30 -7.84
C SER A 191 1.18 -6.38 -6.89
N PHE A 192 1.88 -5.45 -6.24
CA PHE A 192 1.24 -4.33 -5.56
C PHE A 192 1.07 -3.15 -6.52
N ARG A 193 -0.12 -2.57 -6.55
CA ARG A 193 -0.41 -1.34 -7.29
C ARG A 193 -1.17 -0.38 -6.40
N MET A 194 -0.85 0.91 -6.48
CA MET A 194 -1.55 1.95 -5.74
C MET A 194 -1.74 3.18 -6.62
N ASP A 195 -2.97 3.66 -6.71
CA ASP A 195 -3.33 4.86 -7.47
C ASP A 195 -4.27 5.76 -6.66
N LYS A 196 -4.04 7.08 -6.68
CA LYS A 196 -4.90 8.10 -6.04
C LYS A 196 -5.10 7.91 -4.53
N SER A 197 -4.25 7.13 -3.89
CA SER A 197 -4.36 6.83 -2.46
C SER A 197 -3.62 7.85 -1.61
N ASP A 198 -3.86 7.79 -0.31
CA ASP A 198 -3.35 8.74 0.67
C ASP A 198 -2.88 8.02 1.94
N ILE A 199 -1.59 8.10 2.23
CA ILE A 199 -0.92 7.34 3.29
C ILE A 199 -0.21 8.30 4.24
N HIS A 200 -0.79 8.51 5.42
CA HIS A 200 -0.33 9.58 6.30
C HIS A 200 -0.41 9.28 7.80
N HIS A 201 0.33 10.02 8.62
CA HIS A 201 0.29 9.91 10.09
C HIS A 201 0.61 8.48 10.59
N ASN A 202 1.50 7.76 9.92
CA ASN A 202 1.93 6.41 10.32
C ASN A 202 3.32 6.44 10.98
N GLY A 203 3.65 5.37 11.71
CA GLY A 203 4.97 5.18 12.32
C GLY A 203 5.14 5.80 13.70
N ALA A 204 4.05 5.92 14.47
CA ALA A 204 4.08 6.53 15.80
C ALA A 204 4.95 5.74 16.82
N ASP A 205 5.20 4.45 16.59
CA ASP A 205 5.92 3.60 17.54
C ASP A 205 7.45 3.60 17.27
N PRO A 206 8.30 4.02 18.23
CA PRO A 206 9.76 3.96 18.10
C PRO A 206 10.33 2.53 18.17
N GLY A 207 9.51 1.53 18.52
CA GLY A 207 9.83 0.11 18.60
C GLY A 207 9.81 -0.63 17.26
N CYS A 208 9.41 0.02 16.17
CA CYS A 208 9.17 -0.65 14.89
C CYS A 208 10.43 -1.32 14.30
N PRO A 209 10.28 -2.45 13.57
CA PRO A 209 11.40 -3.12 12.90
C PRO A 209 12.16 -2.22 11.91
N ALA A 210 11.42 -1.41 11.15
CA ALA A 210 11.94 -0.31 10.36
C ALA A 210 11.83 0.97 11.19
N LYS A 211 12.96 1.51 11.66
CA LYS A 211 12.99 2.70 12.52
C LYS A 211 13.44 3.94 11.74
N PRO A 212 12.73 5.08 11.87
CA PRO A 212 11.35 5.21 12.35
C PRO A 212 10.34 4.51 11.42
N GLY A 213 9.17 4.14 11.96
CA GLY A 213 8.08 3.57 11.15
C GLY A 213 7.66 4.53 10.02
N GLY A 214 7.38 4.01 8.83
CA GLY A 214 7.22 4.79 7.60
C GLY A 214 5.79 4.83 7.03
N GLY A 215 5.61 5.55 5.93
CA GLY A 215 4.38 5.50 5.14
C GLY A 215 4.22 4.13 4.48
N ILE A 216 5.16 3.80 3.58
CA ILE A 216 5.19 2.54 2.84
C ILE A 216 6.52 1.82 3.08
N TYR A 217 6.45 0.61 3.61
CA TYR A 217 7.60 -0.27 3.82
C TYR A 217 7.59 -1.39 2.79
N ILE A 218 8.63 -1.47 1.95
CA ILE A 218 8.74 -2.44 0.85
C ILE A 218 9.90 -3.37 1.18
N VAL A 219 9.63 -4.65 1.43
CA VAL A 219 10.65 -5.58 1.93
C VAL A 219 10.68 -6.88 1.13
N ASN A 220 11.89 -7.37 0.83
CA ASN A 220 12.09 -8.70 0.27
C ASN A 220 11.96 -9.78 1.35
N GLN A 221 10.83 -10.50 1.38
CA GLN A 221 10.64 -11.64 2.28
C GLN A 221 11.18 -12.96 1.73
N ASN A 222 11.59 -13.01 0.46
CA ASN A 222 12.19 -14.20 -0.13
C ASN A 222 13.72 -14.11 -0.05
N ALA A 223 14.31 -14.77 0.96
CA ALA A 223 15.76 -14.87 1.13
C ALA A 223 16.48 -15.55 -0.07
N ASN A 224 15.75 -16.32 -0.88
CA ASN A 224 16.32 -17.23 -1.89
C ASN A 224 16.18 -16.75 -3.35
N GLY A 225 15.90 -15.47 -3.61
CA GLY A 225 15.87 -14.96 -4.97
C GLY A 225 15.85 -13.43 -5.04
N PRO A 226 16.19 -12.84 -6.21
CA PRO A 226 16.05 -11.41 -6.38
C PRO A 226 14.56 -11.07 -6.21
N GLY A 227 14.25 -10.40 -5.11
CA GLY A 227 12.90 -9.93 -4.78
C GLY A 227 12.50 -8.83 -5.74
N ARG A 228 12.14 -9.22 -6.97
CA ARG A 228 11.52 -8.34 -7.96
C ARG A 228 10.07 -8.15 -7.58
N TYR A 229 9.86 -7.40 -6.51
CA TYR A 229 8.57 -6.82 -6.22
C TYR A 229 8.61 -5.48 -6.94
N ALA A 230 7.96 -5.39 -8.09
CA ALA A 230 7.86 -4.16 -8.85
C ALA A 230 6.54 -3.46 -8.47
N PRO A 231 6.41 -2.83 -7.29
CA PRO A 231 5.22 -2.09 -6.97
C PRO A 231 5.10 -0.90 -7.91
N VAL A 232 3.87 -0.61 -8.31
CA VAL A 232 3.57 0.57 -9.12
C VAL A 232 2.74 1.51 -8.28
N ILE A 233 3.30 2.68 -7.96
CA ILE A 233 2.65 3.68 -7.11
C ILE A 233 2.53 4.98 -7.89
N THR A 234 1.29 5.38 -8.17
CA THR A 234 0.94 6.51 -9.03
C THR A 234 -0.03 7.47 -8.36
N ASN A 235 0.06 8.76 -8.67
CA ASN A 235 -0.93 9.80 -8.30
C ASN A 235 -1.33 9.80 -6.82
N SER A 236 -0.45 9.35 -5.93
CA SER A 236 -0.77 9.10 -4.52
C SER A 236 -0.06 10.13 -3.64
N GLN A 237 -0.61 10.38 -2.46
CA GLN A 237 -0.02 11.26 -1.46
C GLN A 237 0.52 10.42 -0.31
N ILE A 238 1.76 10.71 0.09
CA ILE A 238 2.41 10.03 1.21
C ILE A 238 3.12 11.11 2.01
N HIS A 239 2.55 11.46 3.16
CA HIS A 239 2.95 12.64 3.93
C HIS A 239 2.72 12.44 5.43
N ASP A 240 3.26 13.34 6.26
CA ASP A 240 3.07 13.37 7.71
C ASP A 240 3.31 12.03 8.44
N ASN A 241 4.17 11.17 7.89
CA ASN A 241 4.60 9.96 8.58
C ASN A 241 5.78 10.31 9.50
N THR A 242 5.89 9.65 10.66
CA THR A 242 7.01 9.88 11.59
C THR A 242 8.34 9.57 10.92
N GLY A 243 8.38 8.50 10.14
CA GLY A 243 9.52 8.09 9.34
C GLY A 243 9.40 8.44 7.86
N PRO A 244 10.22 7.81 7.00
CA PRO A 244 10.23 8.13 5.59
C PRO A 244 8.88 7.78 4.95
N GLY A 245 8.51 8.52 3.90
CA GLY A 245 7.34 8.17 3.09
C GLY A 245 7.49 6.79 2.44
N PHE A 246 8.70 6.45 2.01
CA PHE A 246 9.08 5.14 1.48
C PHE A 246 10.32 4.61 2.20
N ASP A 247 10.23 3.37 2.67
CA ASP A 247 11.36 2.59 3.14
C ASP A 247 11.46 1.31 2.28
N ILE A 248 12.58 1.14 1.59
CA ILE A 248 12.78 0.07 0.59
C ILE A 248 13.97 -0.78 1.03
N ALA A 249 13.69 -2.01 1.42
CA ALA A 249 14.66 -2.97 1.92
C ALA A 249 14.76 -4.21 1.01
N GLY A 250 15.80 -4.24 0.16
CA GLY A 250 16.15 -5.42 -0.64
C GLY A 250 15.28 -5.71 -1.86
N VAL A 251 14.58 -4.70 -2.39
CA VAL A 251 13.63 -4.80 -3.52
C VAL A 251 14.10 -3.97 -4.72
N TRP A 252 13.80 -4.44 -5.93
CA TRP A 252 14.27 -3.87 -7.20
C TRP A 252 13.13 -3.76 -8.24
N ASP A 253 13.34 -2.95 -9.30
CA ASP A 253 12.46 -2.79 -10.49
C ASP A 253 11.06 -2.16 -10.24
N GLY A 254 10.82 -1.54 -9.07
CA GLY A 254 9.59 -0.79 -8.79
C GLY A 254 9.46 0.51 -9.57
N VAL A 255 8.22 0.99 -9.76
CA VAL A 255 7.91 2.26 -10.40
C VAL A 255 7.21 3.19 -9.41
N LEU A 256 7.86 4.30 -9.08
CA LEU A 256 7.29 5.40 -8.30
C LEU A 256 7.07 6.59 -9.22
N ARG A 257 5.82 7.02 -9.43
CA ARG A 257 5.49 8.16 -10.31
C ARG A 257 4.49 9.09 -9.64
N GLN A 258 4.83 10.37 -9.51
CA GLN A 258 3.93 11.38 -8.92
C GLN A 258 3.38 11.01 -7.53
N ALA A 259 4.17 10.29 -6.73
CA ALA A 259 3.79 9.83 -5.39
C ALA A 259 4.04 10.89 -4.28
N PHE A 260 4.43 12.10 -4.66
CA PHE A 260 4.80 13.16 -3.73
C PHE A 260 3.99 14.42 -4.02
N ARG A 261 3.25 14.87 -3.02
CA ARG A 261 2.93 16.29 -2.87
C ARG A 261 3.85 16.83 -1.78
N LYS A 262 4.78 17.70 -2.16
CA LYS A 262 5.55 18.49 -1.20
C LYS A 262 4.64 19.60 -0.71
N ASP A 263 3.72 19.27 0.18
CA ASP A 263 3.12 20.29 1.03
C ASP A 263 4.17 20.57 2.11
N SER A 264 5.19 21.34 1.75
CA SER A 264 6.04 21.97 2.77
C SER A 264 5.10 22.72 3.70
N PRO A 265 5.21 22.57 5.04
CA PRO A 265 4.48 23.43 5.93
C PRO A 265 4.87 24.85 5.55
N THR A 266 3.90 25.61 5.07
CA THR A 266 3.96 27.06 5.13
C THR A 266 3.95 27.36 6.62
N GLY A 267 5.15 27.31 7.22
CA GLY A 267 5.36 27.85 8.55
C GLY A 267 4.77 29.26 8.57
N PRO A 268 4.22 29.70 9.71
CA PRO A 268 3.65 31.02 9.81
C PRO A 268 4.68 32.02 9.27
N SER A 269 4.26 32.80 8.27
CA SER A 269 4.98 34.01 7.87
C SER A 269 5.38 34.70 9.16
N ALA A 270 6.69 34.78 9.42
CA ALA A 270 7.21 35.55 10.53
C ALA A 270 6.62 36.94 10.37
N GLY A 271 5.65 37.26 11.24
CA GLY A 271 5.03 38.55 11.28
C GLY A 271 6.13 39.58 11.35
N ALA A 272 6.12 40.51 10.40
CA ALA A 272 6.95 41.70 10.47
C ALA A 272 6.76 42.30 11.87
N ALA A 273 7.85 42.38 12.62
CA ALA A 273 7.86 43.06 13.91
C ALA A 273 7.34 44.50 13.70
N PRO A 274 6.41 45.00 14.53
CA PRO A 274 5.99 46.39 14.44
C PRO A 274 7.19 47.27 14.72
N THR A 275 7.53 48.12 13.76
CA THR A 275 8.55 49.16 13.90
C THR A 275 8.07 50.15 14.95
N ALA A 276 8.68 50.15 16.12
CA ALA A 276 8.43 51.17 17.13
C ALA A 276 8.93 52.54 16.64
N PRO A 277 8.19 53.64 16.85
CA PRO A 277 8.65 54.97 16.46
C PRO A 277 9.79 55.44 17.37
N ILE A 278 10.90 55.82 16.75
CA ILE A 278 12.06 56.47 17.38
C ILE A 278 11.63 57.85 17.91
N ARG A 279 11.56 58.02 19.23
CA ARG A 279 11.50 59.35 19.86
C ARG A 279 12.88 60.01 19.80
N ARG A 280 12.94 61.24 19.26
CA ARG A 280 14.11 62.11 19.40
C ARG A 280 14.18 62.66 20.84
N PRO A 281 15.35 62.69 21.48
CA PRO A 281 15.53 63.45 22.71
C PRO A 281 15.57 64.95 22.40
N SER A 282 14.86 65.72 23.23
CA SER A 282 15.02 67.16 23.43
C SER A 282 16.19 67.45 24.35
#